data_AF-Q54M43-F1
#
_entry.id   AF-Q54M43-F1
#
_cell.length_a   1.000
_cell.length_b   1.000
_cell.length_c   1.000
_cell.angle_alpha   90.00
_cell.angle_beta   90.00
_cell.angle_gamma   90.00
#
_symmetry.space_group_name_H-M   'P 1'
#
loop_
_entity.id
_entity.type
_entity.pdbx_description
1 polymer ?
#
loop_
_entity_poly.entity_id
_entity_poly.type
_entity_poly.pdbx_seq_one_letter_code
_entity_poly.pdbx_strand_id
1 'polypeptide(L)'
;MQNMENIYNLEFSNGKINYLNFTNLPPSLHYLTMENNGMTGTIPTWYPNNFSMLFLKGNKLTGEFDENWYNDDFDISDNYIDIYLPSCFKCHYLQPSISRPISGNRFKNFDPNNLEPCLSIDLNLSYNNSTDQLLLYGSDLGFPTSIMILDNPILVFDYGEQCKEIRIFKPRWKIGEVPKAINVTFPFLPQGQRTFEISAYNEFLPQISSIIRYSDYFIISGKYFAYNQSVTTVLISNHSCSIITSNFNEIQCYLSNSNQIINNEELITSIIQVMNVSSTFNFRVNQACNGNNCPIADCNKYGEYNYESGVCDCYSNEWRGYSCELKSLNCLSNDCSGNGYCNNIIGKCECNTNRVFDDCSGILCNNGHGCFNGGNCNFQNGICNCSSKWIESSGCATPKQSIDSQQLVQIENDQILTLIGWFGNINIFLTILIDGKICDIISNDNETIQCIPPYYPCDFIKTSSLELSVSQNNYIWNGIYNPIFINGCSNSNEGSSSSVGGNSDSSLPSPSSSSSSSNNPNLISLFILLFLIILVLLGFVFLRKLIIKNNYFRYNNLNTNENEVNIFLRNIN
;
A
#
# COMPACT_ATOMS: atom_id res chain seq x y z
N MET A 1 -49.75 -25.69 -12.60
CA MET A 1 -48.67 -25.59 -11.58
C MET A 1 -49.08 -24.61 -10.46
N GLN A 2 -50.28 -24.73 -9.88
CA GLN A 2 -50.85 -23.66 -9.03
C GLN A 2 -51.22 -24.11 -7.61
N ASN A 3 -50.57 -25.16 -7.08
CA ASN A 3 -50.75 -25.55 -5.67
C ASN A 3 -49.51 -26.26 -5.07
N MET A 4 -48.33 -26.12 -5.67
CA MET A 4 -47.09 -26.69 -5.11
C MET A 4 -46.38 -25.76 -4.13
N GLU A 5 -46.98 -24.63 -3.73
CA GLU A 5 -46.32 -23.64 -2.85
C GLU A 5 -46.03 -24.15 -1.43
N ASN A 6 -46.60 -25.30 -1.01
CA ASN A 6 -46.44 -25.83 0.36
C ASN A 6 -45.75 -27.20 0.43
N ILE A 7 -44.93 -27.57 -0.55
CA ILE A 7 -44.17 -28.83 -0.49
C ILE A 7 -42.89 -28.58 0.31
N TYR A 8 -42.87 -29.08 1.55
CA TYR A 8 -41.71 -28.99 2.45
C TYR A 8 -40.67 -30.10 2.19
N ASN A 9 -41.15 -31.31 1.87
CA ASN A 9 -40.35 -32.50 1.59
C ASN A 9 -40.73 -33.08 0.23
N LEU A 10 -39.74 -33.38 -0.60
CA LEU A 10 -39.91 -34.09 -1.86
C LEU A 10 -38.91 -35.24 -1.93
N GLU A 11 -39.43 -36.46 -1.92
CA GLU A 11 -38.64 -37.68 -2.07
C GLU A 11 -39.13 -38.44 -3.29
N PHE A 12 -38.21 -38.71 -4.21
CA PHE A 12 -38.49 -39.45 -5.43
C PHE A 12 -37.24 -40.15 -5.93
N SER A 13 -37.13 -41.46 -5.76
CA SER A 13 -35.96 -42.23 -6.17
C SER A 13 -36.31 -43.32 -7.18
N ASN A 14 -35.37 -43.65 -8.07
CA ASN A 14 -35.48 -44.74 -9.07
C ASN A 14 -36.62 -44.60 -10.12
N GLY A 15 -37.18 -43.41 -10.32
CA GLY A 15 -38.35 -43.22 -11.18
C GLY A 15 -38.07 -42.68 -12.59
N LYS A 16 -36.80 -42.63 -13.03
CA LYS A 16 -36.40 -42.20 -14.38
C LYS A 16 -36.80 -40.76 -14.75
N ILE A 17 -36.59 -39.79 -13.84
CA ILE A 17 -36.73 -38.37 -14.17
C ILE A 17 -35.59 -37.96 -15.11
N ASN A 18 -35.93 -37.28 -16.22
CA ASN A 18 -34.94 -36.91 -17.22
C ASN A 18 -34.10 -35.68 -16.85
N TYR A 19 -34.69 -34.69 -16.16
CA TYR A 19 -34.07 -33.38 -15.96
C TYR A 19 -34.50 -32.72 -14.65
N LEU A 20 -33.54 -32.13 -13.93
CA LEU A 20 -33.79 -31.31 -12.73
C LEU A 20 -33.44 -29.85 -13.01
N ASN A 21 -34.39 -28.94 -12.77
CA ASN A 21 -34.13 -27.50 -12.79
C ASN A 21 -34.30 -26.90 -11.40
N PHE A 22 -33.19 -26.50 -10.77
CA PHE A 22 -33.19 -25.89 -9.45
C PHE A 22 -33.98 -24.58 -9.39
N THR A 23 -34.08 -23.82 -10.47
CA THR A 23 -34.83 -22.54 -10.49
C THR A 23 -36.34 -22.74 -10.40
N ASN A 24 -36.83 -23.96 -10.67
CA ASN A 24 -38.26 -24.28 -10.71
C ASN A 24 -38.74 -25.05 -9.49
N LEU A 25 -37.87 -25.27 -8.49
CA LEU A 25 -38.24 -25.94 -7.26
C LEU A 25 -39.10 -25.02 -6.37
N PRO A 26 -40.07 -25.56 -5.62
CA PRO A 26 -40.87 -24.76 -4.70
C PRO A 26 -39.97 -24.02 -3.69
N PRO A 27 -40.20 -22.72 -3.43
CA PRO A 27 -39.37 -21.96 -2.49
C PRO A 27 -39.46 -22.45 -1.04
N SER A 28 -40.52 -23.18 -0.70
CA SER A 28 -40.75 -23.80 0.62
C SER A 28 -40.12 -25.19 0.78
N LEU A 29 -39.45 -25.70 -0.27
CA LEU A 29 -38.86 -27.03 -0.25
C LEU A 29 -37.54 -27.01 0.54
N HIS A 30 -37.50 -27.75 1.65
CA HIS A 30 -36.34 -27.85 2.53
C HIS A 30 -35.61 -29.20 2.43
N TYR A 31 -36.32 -30.26 2.05
CA TYR A 31 -35.74 -31.60 1.96
C TYR A 31 -35.98 -32.15 0.55
N LEU A 32 -34.90 -32.42 -0.16
CA LEU A 32 -34.94 -32.95 -1.51
C LEU A 32 -34.13 -34.23 -1.62
N THR A 33 -34.82 -35.33 -1.91
CA THR A 33 -34.20 -36.62 -2.24
C THR A 33 -34.63 -37.02 -3.65
N MET A 34 -33.69 -37.06 -4.59
CA MET A 34 -33.93 -37.49 -5.97
C MET A 34 -32.88 -38.49 -6.46
N GLU A 35 -32.62 -39.55 -5.72
CA GLU A 35 -31.54 -40.48 -6.02
C GLU A 35 -31.84 -41.45 -7.17
N ASN A 36 -30.80 -41.83 -7.93
CA ASN A 36 -30.85 -42.90 -8.93
C ASN A 36 -31.92 -42.73 -10.01
N ASN A 37 -32.20 -41.49 -10.40
CA ASN A 37 -33.21 -41.18 -11.43
C ASN A 37 -32.62 -41.07 -12.84
N GLY A 38 -31.30 -41.01 -12.98
CA GLY A 38 -30.65 -40.75 -14.26
C GLY A 38 -30.85 -39.32 -14.77
N MET A 39 -31.17 -38.39 -13.87
CA MET A 39 -31.43 -36.98 -14.18
C MET A 39 -30.20 -36.31 -14.76
N THR A 40 -30.39 -35.51 -15.81
CA THR A 40 -29.42 -34.51 -16.25
C THR A 40 -29.76 -33.14 -15.67
N GLY A 41 -28.84 -32.20 -15.79
CA GLY A 41 -28.98 -30.85 -15.26
C GLY A 41 -27.66 -30.36 -14.68
N THR A 42 -27.64 -29.10 -14.29
CA THR A 42 -26.47 -28.46 -13.67
C THR A 42 -26.81 -28.16 -12.22
N ILE A 43 -25.97 -28.60 -11.28
CA ILE A 43 -26.07 -28.17 -9.89
C ILE A 43 -25.67 -26.69 -9.76
N PRO A 44 -26.24 -25.95 -8.81
CA PRO A 44 -25.84 -24.57 -8.56
C PRO A 44 -24.45 -24.50 -7.94
N THR A 45 -23.70 -23.44 -8.23
CA THR A 45 -22.37 -23.23 -7.61
C THR A 45 -22.45 -23.12 -6.09
N TRP A 46 -23.48 -22.45 -5.57
CA TRP A 46 -23.69 -22.29 -4.14
C TRP A 46 -24.76 -23.25 -3.66
N TYR A 47 -24.62 -23.72 -2.42
CA TYR A 47 -25.65 -24.54 -1.81
C TYR A 47 -26.95 -23.74 -1.71
N PRO A 48 -28.09 -24.25 -2.19
CA PRO A 48 -29.31 -23.44 -2.20
C PRO A 48 -29.83 -23.27 -0.78
N ASN A 49 -29.88 -22.02 -0.32
CA ASN A 49 -30.27 -21.61 1.05
C ASN A 49 -31.60 -22.18 1.57
N ASN A 50 -32.47 -22.66 0.67
CA ASN A 50 -33.76 -23.23 1.06
C ASN A 50 -33.63 -24.68 1.54
N PHE A 51 -32.57 -25.41 1.18
CA PHE A 51 -32.43 -26.80 1.58
C PHE A 51 -31.74 -26.96 2.93
N SER A 52 -32.20 -27.92 3.71
CA SER A 52 -31.46 -28.48 4.85
C SER A 52 -30.89 -29.87 4.51
N MET A 53 -31.50 -30.56 3.53
CA MET A 53 -30.99 -31.81 3.01
C MET A 53 -31.15 -31.91 1.49
N LEU A 54 -30.09 -32.33 0.79
CA LEU A 54 -30.04 -32.45 -0.66
C LEU A 54 -29.34 -33.73 -1.13
N PHE A 55 -30.13 -34.77 -1.39
CA PHE A 55 -29.64 -36.09 -1.83
C PHE A 55 -29.95 -36.30 -3.32
N LEU A 56 -28.92 -36.21 -4.15
CA LEU A 56 -28.97 -36.29 -5.61
C LEU A 56 -28.06 -37.39 -6.16
N LYS A 57 -27.68 -38.35 -5.32
CA LYS A 57 -26.78 -39.44 -5.65
C LYS A 57 -27.23 -40.24 -6.89
N GLY A 58 -26.27 -40.71 -7.69
CA GLY A 58 -26.51 -41.70 -8.75
C GLY A 58 -27.28 -41.15 -9.95
N ASN A 59 -27.07 -39.87 -10.28
CA ASN A 59 -27.68 -39.23 -11.43
C ASN A 59 -26.63 -38.95 -12.52
N LYS A 60 -26.93 -38.02 -13.44
CA LYS A 60 -26.04 -37.56 -14.52
C LYS A 60 -25.89 -36.04 -14.46
N LEU A 61 -25.92 -35.48 -13.25
CA LEU A 61 -25.80 -34.04 -13.03
C LEU A 61 -24.36 -33.59 -13.30
N THR A 62 -24.21 -32.39 -13.84
CA THR A 62 -22.93 -31.69 -14.05
C THR A 62 -22.91 -30.41 -13.23
N GLY A 63 -21.81 -29.64 -13.28
CA GLY A 63 -21.72 -28.31 -12.68
C GLY A 63 -20.48 -28.10 -11.84
N GLU A 64 -20.53 -27.05 -11.04
CA GLU A 64 -19.53 -26.65 -10.05
C GLU A 64 -20.20 -26.52 -8.71
N PHE A 65 -19.42 -26.65 -7.65
CA PHE A 65 -19.86 -26.26 -6.31
C PHE A 65 -18.71 -25.62 -5.53
N ASP A 66 -19.04 -24.77 -4.58
CA ASP A 66 -18.09 -24.07 -3.73
C ASP A 66 -17.99 -24.65 -2.30
N GLU A 67 -17.20 -24.01 -1.46
CA GLU A 67 -16.96 -24.43 -0.07
C GLU A 67 -18.22 -24.41 0.82
N ASN A 68 -19.28 -23.71 0.41
CA ASN A 68 -20.50 -23.54 1.21
C ASN A 68 -21.38 -24.80 1.24
N TRP A 69 -21.11 -25.78 0.38
CA TRP A 69 -21.89 -27.02 0.31
C TRP A 69 -21.85 -27.89 1.56
N TYR A 70 -20.86 -27.72 2.44
CA TYR A 70 -20.77 -28.53 3.66
C TYR A 70 -21.72 -28.11 4.79
N ASN A 71 -22.40 -26.97 4.71
CA ASN A 71 -23.28 -26.51 5.79
C ASN A 71 -24.45 -27.48 6.08
N ASP A 72 -24.84 -28.30 5.11
CA ASP A 72 -26.09 -29.06 5.13
C ASP A 72 -25.84 -30.53 4.72
N ASP A 73 -26.78 -31.42 5.03
CA ASP A 73 -26.64 -32.84 4.71
C ASP A 73 -26.90 -33.07 3.22
N PHE A 74 -25.85 -33.30 2.45
CA PHE A 74 -25.94 -33.49 1.01
C PHE A 74 -25.30 -34.81 0.57
N ASP A 75 -25.75 -35.34 -0.56
CA ASP A 75 -25.07 -36.42 -1.26
C ASP A 75 -25.24 -36.22 -2.77
N ILE A 76 -24.16 -35.83 -3.44
CA ILE A 76 -24.07 -35.69 -4.89
C ILE A 76 -23.15 -36.75 -5.49
N SER A 77 -22.89 -37.83 -4.77
CA SER A 77 -22.02 -38.91 -5.25
C SER A 77 -22.56 -39.56 -6.52
N ASP A 78 -21.67 -40.19 -7.28
CA ASP A 78 -21.99 -40.93 -8.50
C ASP A 78 -22.73 -40.09 -9.56
N ASN A 79 -22.26 -38.85 -9.77
CA ASN A 79 -22.72 -37.93 -10.82
C ASN A 79 -21.61 -37.64 -11.86
N TYR A 80 -21.83 -36.67 -12.75
CA TYR A 80 -20.86 -36.22 -13.75
C TYR A 80 -20.34 -34.81 -13.48
N ILE A 81 -20.19 -34.43 -12.21
CA ILE A 81 -19.59 -33.16 -11.83
C ILE A 81 -18.12 -33.21 -12.26
N ASP A 82 -17.75 -32.40 -13.25
CA ASP A 82 -16.51 -32.55 -14.01
C ASP A 82 -15.61 -31.30 -13.99
N ILE A 83 -15.82 -30.38 -13.05
CA ILE A 83 -15.07 -29.12 -13.02
C ILE A 83 -14.00 -29.16 -11.93
N TYR A 84 -13.94 -28.20 -11.01
CA TYR A 84 -12.89 -28.11 -9.99
C TYR A 84 -13.47 -28.48 -8.62
N LEU A 85 -12.87 -29.46 -7.95
CA LEU A 85 -13.11 -29.69 -6.54
C LEU A 85 -12.39 -28.58 -5.74
N PRO A 86 -13.07 -27.86 -4.83
CA PRO A 86 -12.42 -26.84 -4.01
C PRO A 86 -11.26 -27.42 -3.18
N SER A 87 -10.23 -26.62 -2.91
CA SER A 87 -9.00 -27.05 -2.23
C SER A 87 -9.29 -27.67 -0.88
N CYS A 88 -10.22 -27.11 -0.12
CA CYS A 88 -10.62 -27.61 1.18
C CYS A 88 -11.16 -29.04 1.11
N PHE A 89 -12.06 -29.33 0.16
CA PHE A 89 -12.57 -30.69 -0.05
C PHE A 89 -11.47 -31.66 -0.50
N LYS A 90 -10.54 -31.21 -1.36
CA LYS A 90 -9.38 -32.00 -1.79
C LYS A 90 -8.47 -32.34 -0.59
N CYS A 91 -8.18 -31.36 0.25
CA CYS A 91 -7.31 -31.49 1.42
C CYS A 91 -7.86 -32.46 2.46
N HIS A 92 -9.17 -32.54 2.63
CA HIS A 92 -9.81 -33.38 3.64
C HIS A 92 -10.54 -34.59 3.05
N TYR A 93 -10.32 -34.92 1.78
CA TYR A 93 -11.07 -35.96 1.07
C TYR A 93 -11.07 -37.32 1.81
N LEU A 94 -9.96 -37.71 2.44
CA LEU A 94 -9.87 -39.00 3.14
C LEU A 94 -10.80 -39.11 4.35
N GLN A 95 -11.40 -38.01 4.80
CA GLN A 95 -12.44 -38.06 5.81
C GLN A 95 -13.73 -38.65 5.23
N PRO A 96 -14.31 -39.70 5.85
CA PRO A 96 -15.52 -40.35 5.34
C PRO A 96 -16.73 -39.43 5.21
N SER A 97 -16.91 -38.47 6.12
CA SER A 97 -18.02 -37.51 6.03
C SER A 97 -17.89 -36.54 4.84
N ILE A 98 -16.69 -36.42 4.26
CA ILE A 98 -16.41 -35.55 3.11
C ILE A 98 -16.36 -36.35 1.83
N SER A 99 -15.60 -37.47 1.78
CA SER A 99 -15.48 -38.28 0.56
C SER A 99 -16.80 -38.90 0.15
N ARG A 100 -17.57 -39.45 1.09
CA ARG A 100 -18.83 -40.15 0.79
C ARG A 100 -19.77 -39.31 -0.08
N PRO A 101 -20.17 -38.08 0.31
CA PRO A 101 -21.17 -37.31 -0.44
C PRO A 101 -20.69 -36.77 -1.81
N ILE A 102 -19.40 -36.83 -2.13
CA ILE A 102 -18.85 -36.30 -3.39
C ILE A 102 -18.16 -37.38 -4.26
N SER A 103 -18.03 -38.60 -3.75
CA SER A 103 -17.38 -39.72 -4.43
C SER A 103 -18.04 -40.07 -5.78
N GLY A 104 -17.31 -40.74 -6.67
CA GLY A 104 -17.85 -41.19 -7.97
C GLY A 104 -18.05 -40.10 -9.03
N ASN A 105 -17.75 -38.84 -8.71
CA ASN A 105 -17.73 -37.72 -9.66
C ASN A 105 -16.45 -37.69 -10.51
N ARG A 106 -16.35 -36.75 -11.46
CA ARG A 106 -15.29 -36.68 -12.49
C ARG A 106 -14.49 -35.36 -12.45
N PHE A 107 -14.19 -34.85 -11.27
CA PHE A 107 -13.44 -33.61 -11.07
C PHE A 107 -12.14 -33.58 -11.89
N LYS A 108 -11.90 -32.49 -12.65
CA LYS A 108 -10.72 -32.35 -13.54
C LYS A 108 -9.41 -32.17 -12.78
N ASN A 109 -9.45 -31.59 -11.58
CA ASN A 109 -8.27 -31.28 -10.75
C ASN A 109 -8.03 -32.27 -9.60
N PHE A 110 -8.71 -33.41 -9.61
CA PHE A 110 -8.72 -34.32 -8.48
C PHE A 110 -8.77 -35.78 -8.94
N ASP A 111 -7.76 -36.56 -8.54
CA ASP A 111 -7.72 -38.01 -8.70
C ASP A 111 -7.71 -38.67 -7.31
N PRO A 112 -8.79 -39.35 -6.90
CA PRO A 112 -8.85 -40.01 -5.59
C PRO A 112 -7.81 -41.12 -5.40
N ASN A 113 -7.20 -41.63 -6.48
CA ASN A 113 -6.17 -42.67 -6.40
C ASN A 113 -4.74 -42.10 -6.32
N ASN A 114 -4.57 -40.80 -6.54
CA ASN A 114 -3.29 -40.11 -6.53
C ASN A 114 -3.41 -38.74 -5.83
N LEU A 115 -3.62 -38.77 -4.52
CA LEU A 115 -3.82 -37.56 -3.72
C LEU A 115 -2.49 -36.84 -3.49
N GLU A 116 -2.43 -35.57 -3.90
CA GLU A 116 -1.30 -34.68 -3.59
C GLU A 116 -1.32 -34.24 -2.12
N PRO A 117 -0.16 -34.01 -1.47
CA PRO A 117 -0.09 -33.46 -0.12
C PRO A 117 -0.85 -32.14 0.01
N CYS A 118 -1.60 -31.98 1.09
CA CYS A 118 -2.26 -30.72 1.41
C CYS A 118 -1.27 -29.72 2.03
N LEU A 119 -0.86 -28.71 1.27
CA LEU A 119 0.12 -27.69 1.69
C LEU A 119 -0.51 -26.31 1.96
N SER A 120 -1.81 -26.16 1.72
CA SER A 120 -2.55 -24.90 1.73
C SER A 120 -3.29 -24.60 3.04
N ILE A 121 -3.11 -25.45 4.07
CA ILE A 121 -3.66 -25.21 5.40
C ILE A 121 -2.93 -24.03 6.05
N ASP A 122 -3.64 -22.91 6.15
CA ASP A 122 -3.23 -21.73 6.90
C ASP A 122 -4.03 -21.66 8.20
N LEU A 123 -3.35 -21.46 9.32
CA LEU A 123 -3.96 -21.48 10.65
C LEU A 123 -3.61 -20.20 11.42
N ASN A 124 -4.64 -19.52 11.88
CA ASN A 124 -4.56 -18.43 12.84
C ASN A 124 -5.54 -18.70 13.97
N LEU A 125 -5.18 -18.32 15.19
CA LEU A 125 -6.03 -18.47 16.37
C LEU A 125 -6.18 -17.11 17.03
N SER A 126 -7.40 -16.78 17.43
CA SER A 126 -7.68 -15.63 18.29
C SER A 126 -8.54 -16.06 19.47
N TYR A 127 -8.49 -15.29 20.55
CA TYR A 127 -9.29 -15.52 21.75
C TYR A 127 -10.21 -14.34 22.03
N ASN A 128 -11.50 -14.61 22.19
CA ASN A 128 -12.50 -13.61 22.53
C ASN A 128 -12.79 -13.63 24.03
N ASN A 129 -12.25 -12.65 24.74
CA ASN A 129 -12.44 -12.48 26.19
C ASN A 129 -13.92 -12.32 26.61
N SER A 130 -14.78 -11.78 25.73
CA SER A 130 -16.19 -11.55 26.04
C SER A 130 -17.02 -12.82 25.98
N THR A 131 -16.67 -13.76 25.09
CA THR A 131 -17.42 -15.01 24.92
C THR A 131 -16.73 -16.21 25.55
N ASP A 132 -15.47 -16.08 26.00
CA ASP A 132 -14.63 -17.20 26.46
C ASP A 132 -14.52 -18.28 25.36
N GLN A 133 -14.22 -17.84 24.13
CA GLN A 133 -14.13 -18.70 22.96
C GLN A 133 -12.86 -18.41 22.17
N LEU A 134 -12.32 -19.45 21.55
CA LEU A 134 -11.29 -19.34 20.52
C LEU A 134 -11.95 -19.33 19.14
N LEU A 135 -11.39 -18.54 18.24
CA LEU A 135 -11.72 -18.58 16.81
C LEU A 135 -10.47 -19.03 16.06
N LEU A 136 -10.52 -20.24 15.52
CA LEU A 136 -9.53 -20.75 14.58
C LEU A 136 -9.97 -20.33 13.18
N TYR A 137 -9.11 -19.63 12.44
CA TYR A 137 -9.45 -19.14 11.11
C TYR A 137 -8.26 -19.20 10.14
N GLY A 138 -8.54 -19.26 8.84
CA GLY A 138 -7.53 -19.35 7.79
C GLY A 138 -8.08 -19.98 6.51
N SER A 139 -7.30 -20.89 5.92
CA SER A 139 -7.60 -21.52 4.63
C SER A 139 -7.57 -23.05 4.77
N ASP A 140 -8.44 -23.72 4.03
CA ASP A 140 -8.53 -25.20 3.99
C ASP A 140 -8.60 -25.84 5.38
N LEU A 141 -9.28 -25.20 6.35
CA LEU A 141 -9.48 -25.75 7.69
C LEU A 141 -10.35 -27.02 7.69
N GLY A 142 -11.00 -27.31 6.56
CA GLY A 142 -11.97 -28.38 6.49
C GLY A 142 -13.19 -28.02 7.30
N PHE A 143 -13.59 -28.98 8.12
CA PHE A 143 -14.85 -28.94 8.85
C PHE A 143 -14.63 -29.39 10.30
N PRO A 144 -15.58 -29.15 11.23
CA PRO A 144 -15.43 -29.56 12.63
C PRO A 144 -15.09 -31.04 12.85
N THR A 145 -15.51 -31.93 11.96
CA THR A 145 -15.17 -33.38 12.01
C THR A 145 -13.75 -33.70 11.52
N SER A 146 -13.12 -32.76 10.81
CA SER A 146 -11.78 -32.84 10.21
C SER A 146 -10.66 -32.46 11.16
N ILE A 147 -11.03 -32.00 12.35
CA ILE A 147 -10.11 -31.49 13.34
C ILE A 147 -10.33 -32.19 14.67
N MET A 148 -9.24 -32.45 15.38
CA MET A 148 -9.23 -32.96 16.76
C MET A 148 -8.30 -32.12 17.63
N ILE A 149 -8.71 -31.87 18.87
CA ILE A 149 -7.84 -31.34 19.93
C ILE A 149 -7.65 -32.47 20.94
N LEU A 150 -6.52 -33.18 20.82
CA LEU A 150 -6.27 -34.43 21.56
C LEU A 150 -5.86 -34.17 23.02
N ASP A 151 -5.20 -33.05 23.27
CA ASP A 151 -4.66 -32.66 24.58
C ASP A 151 -5.69 -31.95 25.47
N ASN A 152 -6.86 -31.58 24.94
CA ASN A 152 -7.86 -30.83 25.69
C ASN A 152 -9.32 -31.30 25.41
N PRO A 153 -9.75 -32.42 26.02
CA PRO A 153 -11.06 -33.03 25.74
C PRO A 153 -12.26 -32.25 26.30
N ILE A 154 -12.04 -31.09 26.92
CA ILE A 154 -13.13 -30.20 27.37
C ILE A 154 -13.61 -29.26 26.26
N LEU A 155 -12.81 -29.08 25.20
CA LEU A 155 -13.13 -28.19 24.10
C LEU A 155 -14.05 -28.88 23.09
N VAL A 156 -14.99 -28.09 22.57
CA VAL A 156 -15.95 -28.52 21.56
C VAL A 156 -15.90 -27.52 20.40
N PHE A 157 -16.10 -28.04 19.19
CA PHE A 157 -16.19 -27.25 17.97
C PHE A 157 -17.62 -26.80 17.73
N ASP A 158 -17.78 -25.55 17.31
CA ASP A 158 -19.01 -25.00 16.75
C ASP A 158 -18.73 -24.53 15.32
N TYR A 159 -19.79 -24.45 14.51
CA TYR A 159 -19.69 -24.08 13.12
C TYR A 159 -19.35 -22.58 12.98
N GLY A 160 -18.31 -22.31 12.18
CA GLY A 160 -18.04 -20.98 11.62
C GLY A 160 -18.33 -20.98 10.12
N GLU A 161 -17.64 -20.10 9.39
CA GLU A 161 -17.58 -20.19 7.92
C GLU A 161 -16.82 -21.46 7.50
N GLN A 162 -17.44 -22.32 6.70
CA GLN A 162 -16.84 -23.60 6.30
C GLN A 162 -15.49 -23.39 5.62
N CYS A 163 -14.54 -24.31 5.85
CA CYS A 163 -13.18 -24.23 5.34
C CYS A 163 -12.32 -23.04 5.81
N LYS A 164 -12.91 -22.04 6.47
CA LYS A 164 -12.24 -20.80 6.83
C LYS A 164 -12.26 -20.46 8.31
N GLU A 165 -13.30 -20.84 9.04
CA GLU A 165 -13.48 -20.51 10.44
C GLU A 165 -14.09 -21.68 11.23
N ILE A 166 -13.51 -21.97 12.39
CA ILE A 166 -14.02 -22.94 13.36
C ILE A 166 -14.00 -22.28 14.73
N ARG A 167 -15.16 -22.26 15.38
CA ARG A 167 -15.29 -21.76 16.75
C ARG A 167 -14.97 -22.89 17.70
N ILE A 168 -14.12 -22.62 18.69
CA ILE A 168 -13.73 -23.60 19.70
C ILE A 168 -14.11 -23.01 21.04
N PHE A 169 -14.93 -23.72 21.79
CA PHE A 169 -15.45 -23.24 23.07
C PHE A 169 -15.48 -24.35 24.09
N LYS A 170 -15.52 -23.95 25.36
CA LYS A 170 -15.71 -24.86 26.47
C LYS A 170 -17.19 -24.87 26.88
N PRO A 171 -17.87 -26.02 26.89
CA PRO A 171 -19.23 -26.11 27.40
C PRO A 171 -19.30 -25.67 28.86
N ARG A 172 -20.40 -24.98 29.24
CA ARG A 172 -20.56 -24.38 30.59
C ARG A 172 -20.42 -25.38 31.74
N TRP A 173 -20.70 -26.67 31.51
CA TRP A 173 -20.61 -27.73 32.51
C TRP A 173 -19.20 -28.30 32.71
N LYS A 174 -18.20 -27.85 31.94
CA LYS A 174 -16.79 -28.26 32.09
C LYS A 174 -16.01 -27.23 32.92
N ILE A 175 -15.26 -27.71 33.91
CA ILE A 175 -14.40 -26.92 34.79
C ILE A 175 -13.03 -26.72 34.11
N GLY A 176 -12.41 -25.54 34.30
CA GLY A 176 -11.11 -25.16 33.71
C GLY A 176 -11.20 -23.88 32.89
N GLU A 177 -10.06 -23.26 32.61
CA GLU A 177 -9.98 -22.11 31.69
C GLU A 177 -9.84 -22.61 30.24
N VAL A 178 -10.30 -21.80 29.27
CA VAL A 178 -10.05 -22.09 27.85
C VAL A 178 -8.55 -21.90 27.58
N PRO A 179 -7.82 -22.94 27.17
CA PRO A 179 -6.39 -22.82 26.87
C PRO A 179 -6.20 -21.89 25.67
N LYS A 180 -5.32 -20.90 25.80
CA LYS A 180 -5.06 -19.91 24.74
C LYS A 180 -4.02 -20.39 23.73
N ALA A 181 -3.38 -21.52 23.99
CA ALA A 181 -2.54 -22.25 23.06
C ALA A 181 -2.93 -23.73 23.08
N ILE A 182 -3.06 -24.35 21.92
CA ILE A 182 -3.63 -25.69 21.74
C ILE A 182 -2.90 -26.44 20.63
N ASN A 183 -2.99 -27.78 20.66
CA ASN A 183 -2.55 -28.63 19.56
C ASN A 183 -3.74 -29.06 18.72
N VAL A 184 -3.75 -28.63 17.46
CA VAL A 184 -4.80 -28.92 16.49
C VAL A 184 -4.31 -30.05 15.57
N THR A 185 -5.04 -31.16 15.53
CA THR A 185 -4.68 -32.34 14.74
C THR A 185 -5.66 -32.56 13.59
N PHE A 186 -5.13 -32.76 12.39
CA PHE A 186 -5.85 -33.14 11.19
C PHE A 186 -5.54 -34.61 10.88
N PRO A 187 -6.45 -35.55 11.21
CA PRO A 187 -6.18 -36.99 11.11
C PRO A 187 -6.27 -37.56 9.69
N PHE A 188 -6.93 -36.86 8.75
CA PHE A 188 -7.26 -37.39 7.42
C PHE A 188 -6.64 -36.59 6.26
N LEU A 189 -5.42 -36.07 6.43
CA LEU A 189 -4.73 -35.41 5.31
C LEU A 189 -4.09 -36.45 4.36
N PRO A 190 -3.95 -36.14 3.05
CA PRO A 190 -3.31 -37.00 2.06
C PRO A 190 -1.91 -37.51 2.46
N GLN A 191 -1.12 -36.65 3.11
CA GLN A 191 0.22 -36.97 3.59
C GLN A 191 0.25 -37.68 4.96
N GLY A 192 -0.91 -38.09 5.49
CA GLY A 192 -1.07 -38.63 6.83
C GLY A 192 -1.35 -37.56 7.88
N GLN A 193 -1.59 -38.00 9.11
CA GLN A 193 -1.97 -37.13 10.23
C GLN A 193 -0.92 -36.04 10.47
N ARG A 194 -1.38 -34.79 10.67
CA ARG A 194 -0.53 -33.67 11.09
C ARG A 194 -1.10 -32.96 12.31
N THR A 195 -0.23 -32.57 13.22
CA THR A 195 -0.56 -31.77 14.40
C THR A 195 0.16 -30.42 14.32
N PHE A 196 -0.58 -29.36 14.61
CA PHE A 196 -0.11 -27.97 14.62
C PHE A 196 -0.23 -27.44 16.04
N GLU A 197 0.87 -26.93 16.58
CA GLU A 197 0.86 -26.17 17.83
C GLU A 197 0.50 -24.73 17.50
N ILE A 198 -0.55 -24.17 18.09
CA ILE A 198 -1.02 -22.83 17.74
C ILE A 198 -1.46 -22.04 18.97
N SER A 199 -1.21 -20.74 18.97
CA SER A 199 -1.59 -19.82 20.04
C SER A 199 -2.46 -18.67 19.55
N ALA A 200 -3.34 -18.21 20.43
CA ALA A 200 -4.12 -17.00 20.22
C ALA A 200 -3.20 -15.78 20.13
N TYR A 201 -3.06 -15.19 18.95
CA TYR A 201 -2.09 -14.11 18.71
C TYR A 201 -2.33 -12.90 19.63
N ASN A 202 -3.57 -12.66 20.02
CA ASN A 202 -3.95 -11.54 20.87
C ASN A 202 -3.71 -11.78 22.37
N GLU A 203 -3.21 -12.95 22.74
CA GLU A 203 -2.92 -13.34 24.12
C GLU A 203 -1.43 -13.57 24.38
N PHE A 204 -0.62 -13.76 23.32
CA PHE A 204 0.81 -14.00 23.42
C PHE A 204 1.59 -13.08 22.50
N LEU A 205 2.64 -12.47 23.04
CA LEU A 205 3.64 -11.79 22.22
C LEU A 205 4.62 -12.82 21.63
N PRO A 206 5.06 -12.67 20.38
CA PRO A 206 6.11 -13.53 19.80
C PRO A 206 7.35 -13.57 20.72
N GLN A 207 7.82 -14.76 21.07
CA GLN A 207 9.00 -14.92 21.92
C GLN A 207 10.19 -15.38 21.10
N ILE A 208 11.32 -14.70 21.20
CA ILE A 208 12.54 -15.04 20.46
C ILE A 208 13.52 -15.70 21.41
N SER A 209 14.01 -16.88 21.05
CA SER A 209 15.04 -17.62 21.79
C SER A 209 16.43 -17.43 21.19
N SER A 210 16.53 -17.47 19.85
CA SER A 210 17.82 -17.34 19.15
C SER A 210 17.64 -16.90 17.70
N ILE A 211 18.70 -16.31 17.14
CA ILE A 211 18.76 -15.96 15.72
C ILE A 211 20.12 -16.36 15.19
N ILE A 212 20.12 -17.08 14.09
CA ILE A 212 21.31 -17.52 13.38
C ILE A 212 21.25 -16.96 11.97
N ARG A 213 22.35 -16.37 11.50
CA ARG A 213 22.48 -15.83 10.16
C ARG A 213 23.36 -16.75 9.31
N TYR A 214 22.83 -17.22 8.19
CA TYR A 214 23.55 -17.98 7.17
C TYR A 214 23.57 -17.17 5.87
N SER A 215 24.65 -16.45 5.60
CA SER A 215 24.69 -15.49 4.48
C SER A 215 23.51 -14.49 4.55
N ASP A 216 22.60 -14.52 3.57
CA ASP A 216 21.38 -13.72 3.47
C ASP A 216 20.16 -14.33 4.17
N TYR A 217 20.28 -15.54 4.70
CA TYR A 217 19.22 -16.25 5.41
C TYR A 217 19.31 -16.02 6.92
N PHE A 218 18.15 -15.90 7.55
CA PHE A 218 18.00 -15.81 8.99
C PHE A 218 17.06 -16.90 9.47
N ILE A 219 17.53 -17.68 10.45
CA ILE A 219 16.73 -18.65 11.18
C ILE A 219 16.47 -18.08 12.56
N ILE A 220 15.19 -17.82 12.84
CA ILE A 220 14.70 -17.22 14.08
C ILE A 220 13.95 -18.30 14.83
N SER A 221 14.52 -18.77 15.93
CA SER A 221 13.88 -19.76 16.80
C SER A 221 13.23 -19.07 17.99
N GLY A 222 12.08 -19.58 18.41
CA GLY A 222 11.20 -18.90 19.34
C GLY A 222 9.93 -19.67 19.66
N LYS A 223 8.87 -18.95 20.01
CA LYS A 223 7.51 -19.44 20.27
C LYS A 223 6.46 -18.40 19.90
N TYR A 224 5.23 -18.85 19.70
CA TYR A 224 4.07 -17.99 19.40
C TYR A 224 4.16 -17.27 18.06
N PHE A 225 4.83 -17.88 17.10
CA PHE A 225 4.79 -17.48 15.69
C PHE A 225 3.57 -18.10 15.00
N ALA A 226 3.25 -17.63 13.78
CA ALA A 226 2.12 -18.14 12.99
C ALA A 226 2.57 -19.03 11.84
N TYR A 227 1.77 -20.04 11.46
CA TYR A 227 2.01 -20.81 10.24
C TYR A 227 1.71 -20.00 8.98
N ASN A 228 0.71 -19.13 9.06
CA ASN A 228 0.37 -18.23 7.97
C ASN A 228 1.45 -17.15 7.82
N GLN A 229 2.21 -17.22 6.74
CA GLN A 229 3.33 -16.29 6.48
C GLN A 229 2.84 -14.87 6.20
N SER A 230 1.65 -14.72 5.61
CA SER A 230 1.10 -13.42 5.23
C SER A 230 0.76 -12.52 6.42
N VAL A 231 0.57 -13.11 7.61
CA VAL A 231 0.28 -12.38 8.84
C VAL A 231 1.52 -12.09 9.68
N THR A 232 2.68 -12.60 9.26
CA THR A 232 3.94 -12.42 9.99
C THR A 232 4.82 -11.43 9.24
N THR A 233 5.46 -10.53 9.96
CA THR A 233 6.43 -9.58 9.39
C THR A 233 7.69 -9.61 10.23
N VAL A 234 8.84 -9.63 9.57
CA VAL A 234 10.15 -9.62 10.22
C VAL A 234 10.93 -8.44 9.70
N LEU A 235 11.40 -7.58 10.61
CA LEU A 235 12.30 -6.48 10.32
C LEU A 235 13.63 -6.73 11.02
N ILE A 236 14.73 -6.72 10.27
CA ILE A 236 16.10 -6.84 10.80
C ILE A 236 16.84 -5.54 10.51
N SER A 237 17.22 -4.80 11.56
CA SER A 237 17.81 -3.46 11.40
C SER A 237 16.96 -2.52 10.54
N ASN A 238 15.64 -2.56 10.70
CA ASN A 238 14.63 -1.86 9.89
C ASN A 238 14.53 -2.29 8.41
N HIS A 239 15.22 -3.36 8.00
CA HIS A 239 15.03 -3.95 6.67
C HIS A 239 14.08 -5.14 6.72
N SER A 240 13.16 -5.21 5.75
CA SER A 240 12.19 -6.29 5.66
C SER A 240 12.86 -7.62 5.29
N CYS A 241 12.70 -8.63 6.13
CA CYS A 241 13.15 -9.98 5.88
C CYS A 241 11.98 -10.80 5.33
N SER A 242 12.10 -11.26 4.08
CA SER A 242 11.05 -11.97 3.38
C SER A 242 10.92 -13.39 3.92
N ILE A 243 9.78 -13.72 4.51
CA ILE A 243 9.53 -15.02 5.14
C ILE A 243 9.52 -16.11 4.07
N ILE A 244 10.26 -17.19 4.33
CA ILE A 244 10.38 -18.38 3.50
C ILE A 244 9.48 -19.49 4.05
N THR A 245 9.62 -19.74 5.35
CA THR A 245 8.81 -20.67 6.13
C THR A 245 8.54 -20.08 7.50
N SER A 246 7.41 -20.44 8.08
CA SER A 246 7.02 -20.04 9.42
C SER A 246 6.19 -21.15 10.05
N ASN A 247 6.47 -21.46 11.31
CA ASN A 247 5.69 -22.36 12.15
C ASN A 247 5.69 -21.79 13.57
N PHE A 248 5.05 -22.47 14.53
CA PHE A 248 4.94 -21.99 15.91
C PHE A 248 6.27 -21.60 16.59
N ASN A 249 7.36 -22.30 16.27
CA ASN A 249 8.65 -22.22 16.95
C ASN A 249 9.78 -21.63 16.09
N GLU A 250 9.62 -21.53 14.77
CA GLU A 250 10.69 -21.07 13.88
C GLU A 250 10.15 -20.26 12.70
N ILE A 251 10.87 -19.17 12.39
CA ILE A 251 10.74 -18.41 11.15
C ILE A 251 12.06 -18.50 10.41
N GLN A 252 12.01 -18.87 9.14
CA GLN A 252 13.13 -18.70 8.22
C GLN A 252 12.79 -17.56 7.27
N CYS A 253 13.71 -16.61 7.11
CA CYS A 253 13.50 -15.47 6.23
C CYS A 253 14.78 -15.10 5.47
N TYR A 254 14.60 -14.47 4.31
CA TYR A 254 15.65 -14.02 3.40
C TYR A 254 15.74 -12.49 3.39
N LEU A 255 16.95 -11.95 3.44
CA LEU A 255 17.20 -10.51 3.38
C LEU A 255 18.18 -10.18 2.24
N SER A 256 17.66 -9.66 1.12
CA SER A 256 18.45 -9.37 -0.11
C SER A 256 19.62 -8.40 0.09
N ASN A 257 19.53 -7.50 1.06
CA ASN A 257 20.56 -6.51 1.37
C ASN A 257 21.29 -6.80 2.69
N SER A 258 21.47 -8.07 3.05
CA SER A 258 22.06 -8.45 4.35
C SER A 258 23.47 -7.88 4.56
N ASN A 259 24.20 -7.58 3.49
CA ASN A 259 25.52 -6.94 3.52
C ASN A 259 25.52 -5.54 4.17
N GLN A 260 24.36 -4.86 4.21
CA GLN A 260 24.20 -3.58 4.90
C GLN A 260 24.13 -3.74 6.42
N ILE A 261 23.86 -4.96 6.91
CA ILE A 261 23.87 -5.29 8.32
C ILE A 261 25.31 -5.67 8.71
N ILE A 262 26.03 -4.67 9.23
CA ILE A 262 27.45 -4.79 9.56
C ILE A 262 27.66 -5.56 10.87
N ASN A 263 28.60 -6.52 10.87
CA ASN A 263 29.02 -7.30 12.04
C ASN A 263 29.92 -6.52 13.01
N ASN A 264 29.51 -5.33 13.44
CA ASN A 264 30.36 -4.44 14.27
C ASN A 264 30.24 -4.69 15.78
N GLU A 265 29.88 -5.91 16.21
CA GLU A 265 29.54 -6.25 17.62
C GLU A 265 28.39 -5.44 18.25
N GLU A 266 27.82 -4.50 17.50
CA GLU A 266 26.66 -3.72 17.89
C GLU A 266 25.42 -4.61 17.96
N LEU A 267 24.53 -4.26 18.89
CA LEU A 267 23.23 -4.89 19.00
C LEU A 267 22.36 -4.40 17.84
N ILE A 268 21.89 -5.33 17.03
CA ILE A 268 20.89 -5.06 16.00
C ILE A 268 19.52 -5.16 16.63
N THR A 269 18.78 -4.07 16.54
CA THR A 269 17.36 -4.05 16.86
C THR A 269 16.55 -4.59 15.69
N SER A 270 15.66 -5.50 16.03
CA SER A 270 14.78 -6.17 15.09
C SER A 270 13.40 -6.34 15.68
N ILE A 271 12.42 -6.51 14.80
CA ILE A 271 11.01 -6.58 15.16
C ILE A 271 10.41 -7.79 14.48
N ILE A 272 9.71 -8.63 15.25
CA ILE A 272 8.80 -9.63 14.69
C ILE A 272 7.39 -9.21 15.07
N GLN A 273 6.53 -9.16 14.06
CA GLN A 273 5.11 -8.88 14.22
C GLN A 273 4.32 -10.08 13.73
N VAL A 274 3.33 -10.50 14.50
CA VAL A 274 2.33 -11.50 14.11
C VAL A 274 0.97 -10.83 14.26
N MET A 275 0.25 -10.65 13.16
CA MET A 275 -0.99 -9.86 13.12
C MET A 275 -0.76 -8.44 13.67
N ASN A 276 -1.37 -8.09 14.80
CA ASN A 276 -1.29 -6.77 15.44
C ASN A 276 -0.40 -6.74 16.69
N VAL A 277 0.23 -7.86 17.04
CA VAL A 277 1.16 -7.93 18.18
C VAL A 277 2.59 -8.00 17.67
N SER A 278 3.51 -7.34 18.36
CA SER A 278 4.92 -7.34 17.97
C SER A 278 5.84 -7.42 19.18
N SER A 279 7.02 -7.99 18.93
CA SER A 279 8.12 -8.06 19.87
C SER A 279 9.36 -7.45 19.24
N THR A 280 10.00 -6.56 19.98
CA THR A 280 11.32 -6.04 19.64
C THR A 280 12.38 -6.87 20.35
N PHE A 281 13.45 -7.19 19.66
CA PHE A 281 14.59 -7.89 20.23
C PHE A 281 15.89 -7.29 19.73
N ASN A 282 16.93 -7.43 20.55
CA ASN A 282 18.28 -7.00 20.24
C ASN A 282 19.16 -8.24 20.20
N PHE A 283 19.85 -8.47 19.10
CA PHE A 283 20.82 -9.56 18.99
C PHE A 283 22.11 -9.05 18.38
N ARG A 284 23.22 -9.68 18.69
CA ARG A 284 24.47 -9.45 17.98
C ARG A 284 24.60 -10.51 16.90
N VAL A 285 25.08 -10.15 15.72
CA VAL A 285 25.49 -11.11 14.67
C VAL A 285 26.83 -11.76 15.07
N ASN A 286 26.95 -12.24 16.31
CA ASN A 286 28.18 -12.86 16.80
C ASN A 286 28.51 -14.15 16.04
N GLN A 287 27.57 -14.68 15.26
CA GLN A 287 27.75 -15.80 14.34
C GLN A 287 27.06 -15.44 13.01
N ALA A 288 27.70 -14.60 12.20
CA ALA A 288 27.61 -14.87 10.77
C ALA A 288 28.22 -16.26 10.60
N CYS A 289 27.34 -17.21 10.36
CA CYS A 289 27.69 -18.59 10.32
C CYS A 289 28.51 -18.79 9.03
N ASN A 290 29.83 -18.98 9.17
CA ASN A 290 30.74 -19.29 8.06
C ASN A 290 31.18 -20.74 8.25
N GLY A 291 31.22 -21.55 7.20
CA GLY A 291 31.02 -23.01 7.23
C GLY A 291 31.88 -23.88 8.16
N ASN A 292 32.78 -23.32 8.95
CA ASN A 292 33.47 -23.97 10.07
C ASN A 292 32.74 -23.85 11.42
N ASN A 293 31.88 -22.84 11.64
CA ASN A 293 31.21 -22.60 12.93
C ASN A 293 29.71 -22.92 12.92
N CYS A 294 29.22 -23.52 11.83
CA CYS A 294 27.82 -23.87 11.64
C CYS A 294 27.54 -25.36 11.83
N PRO A 295 26.33 -25.71 12.27
CA PRO A 295 25.76 -27.01 11.92
C PRO A 295 25.80 -27.16 10.40
N ILE A 296 26.48 -28.21 9.91
CA ILE A 296 26.49 -28.55 8.47
C ILE A 296 25.04 -28.86 8.08
N ALA A 297 24.50 -28.08 7.15
CA ALA A 297 23.16 -28.31 6.62
C ALA A 297 23.17 -29.57 5.76
N ASP A 298 22.16 -30.43 5.92
CA ASP A 298 21.91 -31.52 4.96
C ASP A 298 21.27 -30.91 3.71
N CYS A 299 22.02 -30.83 2.61
CA CYS A 299 21.55 -30.23 1.36
C CYS A 299 20.50 -31.07 0.62
N ASN A 300 19.84 -32.01 1.29
CA ASN A 300 18.73 -32.83 0.81
C ASN A 300 18.98 -33.55 -0.53
N LYS A 301 20.25 -33.79 -0.88
CA LYS A 301 20.72 -34.29 -2.20
C LYS A 301 20.49 -33.32 -3.37
N TYR A 302 19.96 -32.12 -3.11
CA TYR A 302 19.68 -31.10 -4.10
C TYR A 302 20.67 -29.94 -4.05
N GLY A 303 21.82 -30.10 -3.38
CA GLY A 303 22.92 -29.14 -3.41
C GLY A 303 24.21 -29.68 -2.79
N GLU A 304 25.24 -28.84 -2.79
CA GLU A 304 26.51 -29.05 -2.08
C GLU A 304 26.67 -28.01 -0.98
N TYR A 305 27.18 -28.42 0.19
CA TYR A 305 27.41 -27.49 1.27
C TYR A 305 28.59 -26.57 0.94
N ASN A 306 28.36 -25.26 0.94
CA ASN A 306 29.39 -24.26 0.71
C ASN A 306 30.00 -23.80 2.03
N TYR A 307 31.27 -24.13 2.22
CA TYR A 307 31.99 -23.80 3.45
C TYR A 307 32.31 -22.31 3.61
N GLU A 308 32.28 -21.52 2.54
CA GLU A 308 32.53 -20.07 2.63
C GLU A 308 31.28 -19.34 3.11
N SER A 309 30.12 -19.68 2.55
CA SER A 309 28.85 -19.01 2.86
C SER A 309 28.07 -19.66 4.01
N GLY A 310 28.38 -20.92 4.35
CA GLY A 310 27.69 -21.70 5.37
C GLY A 310 26.31 -22.23 4.94
N VAL A 311 25.92 -22.03 3.68
CA VAL A 311 24.64 -22.50 3.08
C VAL A 311 24.90 -23.54 1.99
N CYS A 312 23.87 -24.27 1.59
CA CYS A 312 23.95 -25.17 0.44
C CYS A 312 23.85 -24.41 -0.89
N ASP A 313 24.77 -24.69 -1.81
CA ASP A 313 24.69 -24.31 -3.22
C ASP A 313 23.78 -25.33 -3.94
N CYS A 314 22.54 -24.94 -4.22
CA CYS A 314 21.56 -25.85 -4.79
C CYS A 314 21.85 -26.22 -6.25
N TYR A 315 21.78 -27.52 -6.56
CA TYR A 315 21.83 -28.04 -7.90
C TYR A 315 20.59 -27.58 -8.65
N SER A 316 20.78 -26.69 -9.63
CA SER A 316 19.75 -26.07 -10.47
C SER A 316 18.93 -24.97 -9.80
N ASN A 317 18.33 -24.13 -10.65
CA ASN A 317 17.43 -23.07 -10.24
C ASN A 317 16.06 -23.60 -9.76
N GLU A 318 15.86 -24.92 -9.66
CA GLU A 318 14.60 -25.52 -9.19
C GLU A 318 14.49 -25.59 -7.67
N TRP A 319 15.60 -25.46 -6.95
CA TRP A 319 15.65 -25.57 -5.49
C TRP A 319 16.16 -24.28 -4.84
N ARG A 320 15.65 -24.01 -3.64
CA ARG A 320 15.97 -22.85 -2.79
C ARG A 320 15.93 -23.24 -1.31
N GLY A 321 16.32 -22.29 -0.46
CA GLY A 321 16.43 -22.47 1.00
C GLY A 321 17.88 -22.71 1.39
N TYR A 322 18.20 -22.53 2.68
CA TYR A 322 19.58 -22.66 3.14
C TYR A 322 20.10 -24.11 3.03
N SER A 323 19.19 -25.09 2.91
CA SER A 323 19.48 -26.52 2.78
C SER A 323 18.87 -27.16 1.51
N CYS A 324 18.48 -26.34 0.52
CA CYS A 324 17.87 -26.79 -0.74
C CYS A 324 16.60 -27.65 -0.57
N GLU A 325 15.84 -27.38 0.49
CA GLU A 325 14.68 -28.14 0.91
C GLU A 325 13.37 -27.70 0.24
N LEU A 326 13.36 -26.53 -0.40
CA LEU A 326 12.18 -25.94 -1.04
C LEU A 326 12.37 -25.82 -2.54
N LYS A 327 11.28 -25.91 -3.29
CA LYS A 327 11.29 -25.55 -4.70
C LYS A 327 11.38 -24.04 -4.87
N SER A 328 12.13 -23.61 -5.88
CA SER A 328 12.19 -22.22 -6.33
C SER A 328 10.82 -21.72 -6.73
N LEU A 329 10.58 -20.44 -6.45
CA LEU A 329 9.35 -19.76 -6.82
C LEU A 329 9.55 -19.07 -8.16
N ASN A 330 8.57 -19.23 -9.06
CA ASN A 330 8.53 -18.44 -10.29
C ASN A 330 7.99 -17.04 -9.96
N CYS A 331 8.56 -16.02 -10.58
CA CYS A 331 7.95 -14.70 -10.57
C CYS A 331 6.71 -14.67 -11.48
N LEU A 332 5.82 -13.70 -11.22
CA LEU A 332 4.63 -13.46 -12.04
C LEU A 332 4.98 -13.28 -13.53
N SER A 333 6.09 -12.60 -13.80
CA SER A 333 6.73 -12.54 -15.12
C SER A 333 8.14 -13.14 -15.03
N ASN A 334 8.41 -14.14 -15.87
CA ASN A 334 9.68 -14.88 -15.86
C ASN A 334 10.90 -13.99 -16.11
N ASP A 335 10.74 -12.89 -16.85
CA ASP A 335 11.81 -11.94 -17.18
C ASP A 335 11.66 -10.58 -16.48
N CYS A 336 10.69 -10.44 -15.57
CA CYS A 336 10.38 -9.16 -14.92
C CYS A 336 10.23 -8.02 -15.94
N SER A 337 9.57 -8.33 -17.06
CA SER A 337 9.36 -7.42 -18.19
C SER A 337 10.66 -6.86 -18.79
N GLY A 338 11.78 -7.58 -18.64
CA GLY A 338 13.13 -7.16 -19.02
C GLY A 338 13.69 -5.99 -18.20
N ASN A 339 13.03 -5.61 -17.10
CA ASN A 339 13.31 -4.41 -16.32
C ASN A 339 13.66 -4.70 -14.85
N GLY A 340 14.06 -5.94 -14.57
CA GLY A 340 14.52 -6.40 -13.27
C GLY A 340 15.08 -7.82 -13.38
N TYR A 341 15.28 -8.47 -12.25
CA TYR A 341 15.56 -9.90 -12.19
C TYR A 341 14.58 -10.60 -11.27
N CYS A 342 14.23 -11.84 -11.61
CA CYS A 342 13.37 -12.64 -10.76
C CYS A 342 14.18 -13.19 -9.58
N ASN A 343 13.83 -12.78 -8.36
CA ASN A 343 14.36 -13.42 -7.17
C ASN A 343 13.56 -14.71 -6.90
N ASN A 344 14.08 -15.82 -7.40
CA ASN A 344 13.49 -17.15 -7.26
C ASN A 344 13.38 -17.65 -5.81
N ILE A 345 14.06 -17.00 -4.86
CA ILE A 345 13.95 -17.32 -3.44
C ILE A 345 12.62 -16.82 -2.89
N ILE A 346 12.16 -15.63 -3.29
CA ILE A 346 10.93 -15.02 -2.77
C ILE A 346 9.79 -14.97 -3.80
N GLY A 347 10.05 -15.35 -5.05
CA GLY A 347 9.07 -15.34 -6.15
C GLY A 347 8.65 -13.93 -6.58
N LYS A 348 9.51 -12.93 -6.36
CA LYS A 348 9.22 -11.53 -6.69
C LYS A 348 10.31 -10.95 -7.58
N CYS A 349 9.90 -10.03 -8.45
CA CYS A 349 10.85 -9.28 -9.26
C CYS A 349 11.51 -8.19 -8.45
N GLU A 350 12.85 -8.14 -8.50
CA GLU A 350 13.63 -7.02 -8.00
C GLU A 350 13.88 -6.07 -9.16
N CYS A 351 13.20 -4.92 -9.14
CA CYS A 351 13.17 -4.00 -10.25
C CYS A 351 14.42 -3.13 -10.34
N ASN A 352 14.84 -2.83 -11.56
CA ASN A 352 15.88 -1.85 -11.83
C ASN A 352 15.47 -0.46 -11.29
N THR A 353 16.45 0.42 -11.09
CA THR A 353 16.18 1.81 -10.66
C THR A 353 15.12 2.49 -11.53
N ASN A 354 14.19 3.22 -10.91
CA ASN A 354 13.07 3.92 -11.54
C ASN A 354 11.94 3.03 -12.08
N ARG A 355 11.88 1.74 -11.71
CA ARG A 355 10.80 0.83 -12.08
C ARG A 355 9.88 0.50 -10.89
N VAL A 356 8.65 0.09 -11.18
CA VAL A 356 7.59 -0.21 -10.20
C VAL A 356 6.67 -1.32 -10.72
N PHE A 357 5.79 -1.82 -9.84
CA PHE A 357 4.94 -3.00 -9.97
C PHE A 357 5.67 -4.33 -9.76
N ASP A 358 4.91 -5.38 -9.45
CA ASP A 358 5.44 -6.71 -9.15
C ASP A 358 6.14 -7.38 -10.33
N ASP A 359 5.92 -6.88 -11.55
CA ASP A 359 6.52 -7.33 -12.81
C ASP A 359 7.52 -6.32 -13.40
N CYS A 360 7.81 -5.24 -12.68
CA CYS A 360 8.70 -4.14 -13.09
C CYS A 360 8.30 -3.43 -14.40
N SER A 361 7.04 -3.54 -14.84
CA SER A 361 6.56 -2.93 -16.07
C SER A 361 6.38 -1.41 -15.98
N GLY A 362 6.17 -0.89 -14.77
CA GLY A 362 5.91 0.53 -14.53
C GLY A 362 7.18 1.38 -14.38
N ILE A 363 7.05 2.69 -14.60
CA ILE A 363 8.08 3.71 -14.35
C ILE A 363 7.65 4.58 -13.17
N LEU A 364 8.54 4.73 -12.18
CA LEU A 364 8.32 5.62 -11.05
C LEU A 364 8.21 7.09 -11.50
N CYS A 365 7.17 7.77 -11.07
CA CYS A 365 7.09 9.22 -11.26
C CYS A 365 8.00 9.95 -10.27
N ASN A 366 8.65 11.02 -10.76
CA ASN A 366 9.41 11.96 -9.95
C ASN A 366 10.45 11.26 -9.03
N ASN A 367 11.24 10.35 -9.60
CA ASN A 367 12.26 9.55 -8.89
C ASN A 367 11.74 8.83 -7.63
N GLY A 368 10.46 8.46 -7.60
CA GLY A 368 9.84 7.75 -6.48
C GLY A 368 9.17 8.64 -5.43
N HIS A 369 9.23 9.96 -5.56
CA HIS A 369 8.50 10.88 -4.68
C HIS A 369 6.99 10.97 -5.01
N GLY A 370 6.56 10.37 -6.12
CA GLY A 370 5.19 10.47 -6.59
C GLY A 370 4.85 11.87 -7.11
N CYS A 371 3.56 12.10 -7.34
CA CYS A 371 3.05 13.36 -7.85
C CYS A 371 2.46 14.21 -6.71
N PHE A 372 2.83 15.48 -6.66
CA PHE A 372 2.35 16.39 -5.62
C PHE A 372 0.95 16.93 -5.95
N ASN A 373 0.28 17.52 -4.95
CA ASN A 373 -0.97 18.27 -5.12
C ASN A 373 -2.09 17.52 -5.88
N GLY A 374 -2.17 16.19 -5.69
CA GLY A 374 -3.18 15.35 -6.31
C GLY A 374 -2.94 15.06 -7.80
N GLY A 375 -1.72 15.26 -8.29
CA GLY A 375 -1.34 14.82 -9.64
C GLY A 375 -1.43 13.29 -9.79
N ASN A 376 -1.78 12.82 -10.98
CA ASN A 376 -1.86 11.39 -11.28
C ASN A 376 -0.60 10.94 -12.02
N CYS A 377 0.09 9.94 -11.49
CA CYS A 377 1.28 9.37 -12.14
C CYS A 377 0.88 8.51 -13.34
N ASN A 378 1.44 8.80 -14.51
CA ASN A 378 1.39 7.90 -15.65
C ASN A 378 2.59 6.94 -15.58
N PHE A 379 2.36 5.72 -15.09
CA PHE A 379 3.41 4.71 -14.92
C PHE A 379 3.96 4.16 -16.25
N GLN A 380 3.37 4.48 -17.40
CA GLN A 380 3.92 4.07 -18.69
C GLN A 380 5.14 4.91 -19.09
N ASN A 381 5.19 6.19 -18.70
CA ASN A 381 6.24 7.14 -19.08
C ASN A 381 6.89 7.88 -17.90
N GLY A 382 6.40 7.71 -16.67
CA GLY A 382 6.95 8.33 -15.46
C GLY A 382 6.62 9.81 -15.29
N ILE A 383 5.58 10.32 -15.97
CA ILE A 383 5.18 11.74 -15.94
C ILE A 383 3.94 11.94 -15.04
N CYS A 384 3.94 13.02 -14.26
CA CYS A 384 2.80 13.43 -13.45
C CYS A 384 1.83 14.30 -14.27
N ASN A 385 0.59 13.85 -14.41
CA ASN A 385 -0.50 14.64 -15.00
C ASN A 385 -1.08 15.56 -13.92
N CYS A 386 -0.90 16.86 -14.09
CA CYS A 386 -1.31 17.87 -13.11
C CYS A 386 -2.63 18.54 -13.49
N SER A 387 -3.32 19.13 -12.50
CA SER A 387 -4.39 20.09 -12.80
C SER A 387 -3.79 21.39 -13.37
N SER A 388 -4.61 22.19 -14.05
CA SER A 388 -4.18 23.42 -14.74
C SER A 388 -3.51 24.46 -13.84
N LYS A 389 -3.63 24.34 -12.52
CA LYS A 389 -3.02 25.19 -11.49
C LYS A 389 -1.56 24.86 -11.18
N TRP A 390 -0.99 23.78 -11.74
CA TRP A 390 0.36 23.29 -11.43
C TRP A 390 1.14 22.92 -12.67
N ILE A 391 2.47 22.84 -12.52
CA ILE A 391 3.41 22.59 -13.61
C ILE A 391 3.88 21.12 -13.61
N GLU A 392 3.66 20.41 -14.72
CA GLU A 392 3.96 18.98 -14.88
C GLU A 392 5.44 18.63 -14.71
N SER A 393 6.34 19.46 -15.26
CA SER A 393 7.79 19.24 -15.16
C SER A 393 8.34 19.33 -13.73
N SER A 394 7.55 19.85 -12.79
CA SER A 394 7.88 19.89 -11.36
C SER A 394 7.23 18.76 -10.56
N GLY A 395 6.61 17.78 -11.21
CA GLY A 395 5.78 16.78 -10.54
C GLY A 395 4.55 17.38 -9.84
N CYS A 396 4.04 18.49 -10.39
CA CYS A 396 2.96 19.31 -9.81
C CYS A 396 3.34 20.07 -8.52
N ALA A 397 4.62 20.20 -8.16
CA ALA A 397 5.03 20.95 -6.96
C ALA A 397 4.94 22.46 -7.13
N THR A 398 5.13 22.96 -8.36
CA THR A 398 5.22 24.40 -8.63
C THR A 398 3.87 24.93 -9.15
N PRO A 399 3.29 25.96 -8.51
CA PRO A 399 2.02 26.53 -8.94
C PRO A 399 2.20 27.33 -10.24
N LYS A 400 1.20 27.25 -11.11
CA LYS A 400 1.07 28.09 -12.31
C LYS A 400 0.24 29.32 -11.94
N GLN A 401 0.89 30.46 -11.78
CA GLN A 401 0.22 31.66 -11.26
C GLN A 401 -0.84 32.23 -12.23
N SER A 402 -1.89 32.85 -11.66
CA SER A 402 -2.90 33.62 -12.38
C SER A 402 -3.40 34.77 -11.52
N ILE A 403 -3.80 35.88 -12.14
CA ILE A 403 -4.45 37.00 -11.44
C ILE A 403 -5.85 37.16 -12.02
N ASP A 404 -6.84 37.14 -11.13
CA ASP A 404 -8.25 37.18 -11.47
C ASP A 404 -8.81 38.61 -11.30
N SER A 405 -8.34 39.36 -10.30
CA SER A 405 -8.74 40.74 -10.06
C SER A 405 -7.71 41.54 -9.25
N GLN A 406 -7.95 42.85 -9.11
CA GLN A 406 -7.12 43.76 -8.33
C GLN A 406 -7.97 44.75 -7.54
N GLN A 407 -7.49 45.17 -6.36
CA GLN A 407 -8.12 46.17 -5.50
C GLN A 407 -7.07 47.19 -5.04
N LEU A 408 -7.44 48.47 -5.02
CA LEU A 408 -6.59 49.54 -4.49
C LEU A 408 -7.23 50.16 -3.25
N VAL A 409 -6.44 50.36 -2.20
CA VAL A 409 -6.85 51.05 -0.97
C VAL A 409 -5.87 52.17 -0.65
N GLN A 410 -6.37 53.38 -0.43
CA GLN A 410 -5.57 54.51 0.03
C GLN A 410 -5.40 54.44 1.56
N ILE A 411 -4.16 54.57 2.05
CA ILE A 411 -3.85 54.63 3.48
C ILE A 411 -3.00 55.87 3.71
N GLU A 412 -3.47 56.85 4.49
CA GLU A 412 -2.79 58.12 4.85
C GLU A 412 -1.89 58.72 3.74
N ASN A 413 -0.66 58.23 3.58
CA ASN A 413 0.33 58.69 2.60
C ASN A 413 0.65 57.71 1.44
N ASP A 414 0.20 56.45 1.50
CA ASP A 414 0.50 55.39 0.52
C ASP A 414 -0.76 54.81 -0.13
N GLN A 415 -0.57 54.06 -1.21
CA GLN A 415 -1.59 53.20 -1.82
C GLN A 415 -1.18 51.74 -1.67
N ILE A 416 -2.10 50.87 -1.27
CA ILE A 416 -1.89 49.43 -1.29
C ILE A 416 -2.64 48.84 -2.49
N LEU A 417 -1.90 48.22 -3.40
CA LEU A 417 -2.43 47.37 -4.45
C LEU A 417 -2.51 45.93 -3.93
N THR A 418 -3.72 45.37 -3.89
CA THR A 418 -3.97 43.95 -3.63
C THR A 418 -4.30 43.24 -4.94
N LEU A 419 -3.47 42.31 -5.36
CA LEU A 419 -3.70 41.40 -6.47
C LEU A 419 -4.37 40.14 -5.93
N ILE A 420 -5.46 39.70 -6.55
CA ILE A 420 -6.24 38.52 -6.13
C ILE A 420 -6.22 37.51 -7.28
N GLY A 421 -5.87 36.26 -6.99
CA GLY A 421 -5.79 35.18 -7.97
C GLY A 421 -5.26 33.89 -7.37
N TRP A 422 -4.42 33.17 -8.11
CA TRP A 422 -3.72 31.98 -7.64
C TRP A 422 -2.23 32.18 -7.76
N PHE A 423 -1.53 32.21 -6.63
CA PHE A 423 -0.07 32.29 -6.55
C PHE A 423 0.52 31.03 -5.92
N GLY A 424 -0.31 30.26 -5.20
CA GLY A 424 0.10 29.04 -4.52
C GLY A 424 1.01 29.31 -3.32
N ASN A 425 1.49 28.24 -2.69
CA ASN A 425 2.16 28.35 -1.39
C ASN A 425 3.68 28.59 -1.52
N ILE A 426 4.22 28.61 -2.74
CA ILE A 426 5.66 28.67 -3.03
C ILE A 426 5.91 29.84 -3.97
N ASN A 427 6.44 30.93 -3.43
CA ASN A 427 6.61 32.21 -4.12
C ASN A 427 8.10 32.55 -4.29
N ILE A 428 8.81 31.75 -5.09
CA ILE A 428 10.26 31.95 -5.32
C ILE A 428 10.45 33.02 -6.40
N PHE A 429 11.33 33.99 -6.14
CA PHE A 429 11.63 35.14 -7.01
C PHE A 429 10.41 36.00 -7.36
N LEU A 430 9.40 36.03 -6.46
CA LEU A 430 8.21 36.87 -6.67
C LEU A 430 8.61 38.34 -6.84
N THR A 431 8.30 38.88 -8.01
CA THR A 431 8.56 40.26 -8.40
C THR A 431 7.34 40.81 -9.11
N ILE A 432 6.91 42.00 -8.72
CA ILE A 432 5.81 42.71 -9.37
C ILE A 432 6.36 43.99 -9.98
N LEU A 433 6.09 44.21 -11.27
CA LEU A 433 6.45 45.41 -12.00
C LEU A 433 5.20 46.12 -12.51
N ILE A 434 5.15 47.43 -12.34
CA ILE A 434 4.15 48.32 -12.93
C ILE A 434 4.90 49.27 -13.87
N ASP A 435 4.63 49.19 -15.18
CA ASP A 435 5.33 49.95 -16.24
C ASP A 435 6.86 49.86 -16.10
N GLY A 436 7.35 48.63 -15.86
CA GLY A 436 8.77 48.31 -15.65
C GLY A 436 9.37 48.74 -14.30
N LYS A 437 8.61 49.40 -13.42
CA LYS A 437 9.06 49.82 -12.08
C LYS A 437 8.57 48.85 -11.00
N ILE A 438 9.38 48.62 -9.97
CA ILE A 438 9.06 47.66 -8.90
C ILE A 438 7.86 48.14 -8.06
N CYS A 439 6.94 47.23 -7.78
CA CYS A 439 5.92 47.36 -6.73
C CYS A 439 6.43 46.67 -5.46
N ASP A 440 6.61 47.40 -4.38
CA ASP A 440 7.24 46.89 -3.16
C ASP A 440 6.27 45.98 -2.39
N ILE A 441 6.55 44.68 -2.40
CA ILE A 441 5.66 43.66 -1.80
C ILE A 441 5.63 43.82 -0.27
N ILE A 442 4.43 43.99 0.27
CA ILE A 442 4.16 44.11 1.70
C ILE A 442 3.85 42.72 2.29
N SER A 443 3.00 41.97 1.61
CA SER A 443 2.53 40.65 2.05
C SER A 443 2.12 39.81 0.84
N ASN A 444 2.14 38.49 1.02
CA ASN A 444 1.66 37.55 0.03
C ASN A 444 1.19 36.27 0.71
N ASP A 445 0.15 35.67 0.16
CA ASP A 445 -0.29 34.31 0.47
C ASP A 445 -0.54 33.55 -0.84
N ASN A 446 -1.37 32.51 -0.79
CA ASN A 446 -1.68 31.65 -1.92
C ASN A 446 -2.68 32.26 -2.92
N GLU A 447 -3.46 33.25 -2.49
CA GLU A 447 -4.54 33.85 -3.26
C GLU A 447 -4.37 35.36 -3.46
N THR A 448 -3.53 36.00 -2.65
CA THR A 448 -3.34 37.44 -2.66
C THR A 448 -1.89 37.86 -2.58
N ILE A 449 -1.57 38.97 -3.23
CA ILE A 449 -0.31 39.69 -3.05
C ILE A 449 -0.63 41.16 -2.84
N GLN A 450 -0.09 41.75 -1.78
CA GLN A 450 -0.19 43.19 -1.53
C GLN A 450 1.15 43.85 -1.79
N CYS A 451 1.16 44.94 -2.53
CA CYS A 451 2.36 45.74 -2.78
C CYS A 451 2.05 47.25 -2.83
N ILE A 452 3.07 48.06 -2.60
CA ILE A 452 3.01 49.52 -2.76
C ILE A 452 3.41 49.85 -4.20
N PRO A 453 2.49 50.36 -5.03
CA PRO A 453 2.81 50.73 -6.41
C PRO A 453 3.76 51.94 -6.41
N PRO A 454 4.62 52.06 -7.44
CA PRO A 454 5.53 53.19 -7.54
C PRO A 454 4.76 54.49 -7.72
N TYR A 455 5.33 55.59 -7.21
CA TYR A 455 4.71 56.91 -7.34
C TYR A 455 4.75 57.41 -8.80
N TYR A 456 3.60 57.84 -9.32
CA TYR A 456 3.47 58.52 -10.60
C TYR A 456 2.94 59.94 -10.37
N PRO A 457 3.57 60.99 -10.93
CA PRO A 457 3.02 62.35 -10.87
C PRO A 457 1.65 62.44 -11.54
N CYS A 458 0.73 63.30 -11.05
CA CYS A 458 -0.65 63.42 -11.59
C CYS A 458 -0.68 63.59 -13.12
N ASP A 459 0.31 64.28 -13.71
CA ASP A 459 0.37 64.52 -15.16
C ASP A 459 0.56 63.24 -15.99
N PHE A 460 1.11 62.18 -15.39
CA PHE A 460 1.30 60.89 -16.03
C PHE A 460 0.05 59.99 -15.95
N ILE A 461 -0.79 60.19 -14.93
CA ILE A 461 -1.90 59.30 -14.56
C ILE A 461 -3.21 59.62 -15.30
N LYS A 462 -3.36 60.84 -15.86
CA LYS A 462 -4.66 61.40 -16.30
C LYS A 462 -5.54 60.49 -17.17
N THR A 463 -5.00 59.52 -17.92
CA THR A 463 -5.79 58.52 -18.67
C THR A 463 -5.08 57.17 -18.92
N SER A 464 -3.95 56.86 -18.28
CA SER A 464 -3.10 55.73 -18.67
C SER A 464 -3.35 54.47 -17.83
N SER A 465 -3.79 53.41 -18.51
CA SER A 465 -3.66 52.03 -18.03
C SER A 465 -2.18 51.63 -18.07
N LEU A 466 -1.60 51.25 -16.93
CA LEU A 466 -0.18 50.87 -16.84
C LEU A 466 -0.02 49.36 -17.01
N GLU A 467 1.10 48.91 -17.59
CA GLU A 467 1.41 47.49 -17.72
C GLU A 467 1.70 46.89 -16.35
N LEU A 468 1.05 45.78 -15.98
CA LEU A 468 1.34 45.01 -14.77
C LEU A 468 2.00 43.70 -15.17
N SER A 469 3.18 43.41 -14.63
CA SER A 469 3.86 42.13 -14.81
C SER A 469 4.16 41.51 -13.46
N VAL A 470 3.76 40.25 -13.26
CA VAL A 470 4.08 39.46 -12.07
C VAL A 470 4.94 38.30 -12.51
N SER A 471 6.12 38.17 -11.91
CA SER A 471 7.06 37.09 -12.18
C SER A 471 7.26 36.28 -10.90
N GLN A 472 7.04 34.98 -10.95
CA GLN A 472 7.32 34.05 -9.86
C GLN A 472 7.55 32.65 -10.45
N ASN A 473 8.45 31.88 -9.84
CA ASN A 473 8.73 30.49 -10.25
C ASN A 473 9.09 30.34 -11.76
N ASN A 474 9.75 31.35 -12.35
CA ASN A 474 10.03 31.48 -13.79
C ASN A 474 8.79 31.57 -14.71
N TYR A 475 7.60 31.81 -14.14
CA TYR A 475 6.40 32.15 -14.87
C TYR A 475 6.15 33.66 -14.78
N ILE A 476 5.81 34.26 -15.92
CA ILE A 476 5.45 35.67 -16.03
C ILE A 476 3.98 35.75 -16.41
N TRP A 477 3.20 36.48 -15.61
CA TRP A 477 1.84 36.88 -15.91
C TRP A 477 1.82 38.36 -16.22
N ASN A 478 1.14 38.76 -17.30
CA ASN A 478 1.03 40.16 -17.72
C ASN A 478 -0.44 40.59 -17.75
N GLY A 479 -0.69 41.84 -17.37
CA GLY A 479 -2.00 42.46 -17.32
C GLY A 479 -1.92 43.97 -17.22
N ILE A 480 -2.96 44.59 -16.65
CA ILE A 480 -3.12 46.04 -16.59
C ILE A 480 -3.39 46.50 -15.15
N TYR A 481 -2.68 47.53 -14.72
CA TYR A 481 -2.92 48.27 -13.47
C TYR A 481 -3.59 49.61 -13.75
N ASN A 482 -4.69 49.90 -13.03
CA ASN A 482 -5.43 51.15 -13.12
C ASN A 482 -5.34 51.91 -11.77
N PRO A 483 -4.55 52.99 -11.68
CA PRO A 483 -4.37 53.74 -10.44
C PRO A 483 -5.63 54.49 -9.98
N ILE A 484 -5.83 54.62 -8.66
CA ILE A 484 -6.84 55.52 -8.07
C ILE A 484 -6.26 56.94 -7.98
N PHE A 485 -6.99 57.92 -8.49
CA PHE A 485 -6.63 59.33 -8.39
C PHE A 485 -6.69 59.81 -6.94
N ILE A 486 -5.56 60.28 -6.41
CA ILE A 486 -5.49 60.89 -5.07
C ILE A 486 -6.29 62.21 -5.09
N ASN A 487 -7.14 62.41 -4.09
CA ASN A 487 -7.86 63.67 -3.85
C ASN A 487 -6.86 64.84 -3.84
N GLY A 488 -6.95 65.71 -4.86
CA GLY A 488 -5.98 66.77 -5.12
C GLY A 488 -5.51 66.83 -6.58
N CYS A 489 -5.60 65.72 -7.33
CA CYS A 489 -5.63 65.79 -8.79
C CYS A 489 -7.02 66.30 -9.22
N SER A 490 -7.34 67.56 -8.88
CA SER A 490 -8.59 68.19 -9.29
C SER A 490 -8.59 68.35 -10.81
N ASN A 491 -9.67 67.91 -11.45
CA ASN A 491 -9.99 68.24 -12.83
C ASN A 491 -10.12 69.77 -12.95
N SER A 492 -9.01 70.48 -13.15
CA SER A 492 -9.03 71.87 -13.60
C SER A 492 -9.38 71.90 -15.09
N ASN A 493 -10.55 71.37 -15.42
CA ASN A 493 -11.21 71.54 -16.70
C ASN A 493 -12.56 72.24 -16.47
N GLU A 494 -12.55 73.30 -15.66
CA GLU A 494 -13.49 74.42 -15.85
C GLU A 494 -12.75 75.50 -16.66
N GLY A 495 -12.24 75.08 -17.81
CA GLY A 495 -11.77 75.96 -18.87
C GLY A 495 -12.92 76.20 -19.82
N SER A 496 -13.59 77.32 -19.59
CA SER A 496 -14.56 78.01 -20.43
C SER A 496 -14.53 77.61 -21.91
N SER A 497 -15.65 77.03 -22.33
CA SER A 497 -16.21 77.04 -23.68
C SER A 497 -15.47 77.91 -24.72
N SER A 498 -14.79 77.27 -25.65
CA SER A 498 -14.71 77.72 -27.03
C SER A 498 -14.77 76.51 -27.95
N SER A 499 -15.95 76.31 -28.50
CA SER A 499 -16.29 75.53 -29.68
C SER A 499 -15.21 75.58 -30.77
N VAL A 500 -14.91 74.44 -31.38
CA VAL A 500 -15.19 74.09 -32.80
C VAL A 500 -14.44 72.79 -33.09
N GLY A 501 -15.19 71.78 -33.55
CA GLY A 501 -14.72 70.42 -33.78
C GLY A 501 -13.82 70.26 -35.01
N GLY A 502 -13.24 69.07 -35.11
CA GLY A 502 -12.47 68.66 -36.29
C GLY A 502 -11.91 67.25 -36.14
N ASN A 503 -12.70 66.28 -36.58
CA ASN A 503 -12.36 64.97 -37.14
C ASN A 503 -11.34 64.07 -36.42
N SER A 504 -11.92 63.01 -35.84
CA SER A 504 -11.51 61.62 -36.05
C SER A 504 -10.91 61.35 -37.44
N ASP A 505 -9.75 60.70 -37.51
CA ASP A 505 -9.76 59.28 -37.85
C ASP A 505 -8.40 58.62 -37.65
N SER A 506 -8.50 57.49 -36.95
CA SER A 506 -7.60 56.37 -36.87
C SER A 506 -6.94 55.98 -38.20
N SER A 507 -5.67 55.59 -38.14
CA SER A 507 -5.26 54.24 -38.58
C SER A 507 -3.76 54.02 -38.35
N LEU A 508 -3.45 52.96 -37.60
CA LEU A 508 -2.18 52.23 -37.64
C LEU A 508 -1.89 51.78 -39.09
N PRO A 509 -0.60 51.55 -39.44
CA PRO A 509 -0.12 50.18 -39.39
C PRO A 509 1.31 50.00 -38.84
N SER A 510 1.43 48.87 -38.16
CA SER A 510 2.52 48.27 -37.42
C SER A 510 3.79 47.95 -38.23
N PRO A 511 4.90 47.62 -37.53
CA PRO A 511 6.25 47.56 -38.09
C PRO A 511 6.63 46.14 -38.53
N SER A 512 7.57 46.05 -39.48
CA SER A 512 8.27 44.81 -39.81
C SER A 512 9.78 45.02 -39.78
N SER A 513 10.40 44.25 -38.86
CA SER A 513 11.59 43.40 -39.05
C SER A 513 12.83 44.05 -39.70
N SER A 514 13.96 44.22 -39.02
CA SER A 514 14.87 43.23 -38.41
C SER A 514 16.23 43.40 -39.08
N SER A 515 17.21 43.94 -38.36
CA SER A 515 18.60 43.96 -38.81
C SER A 515 19.54 43.67 -37.64
N SER A 516 19.89 42.39 -37.54
CA SER A 516 21.22 41.84 -37.29
C SER A 516 22.12 42.57 -36.29
N SER A 517 22.17 42.01 -35.09
CA SER A 517 23.14 42.29 -34.04
C SER A 517 24.57 41.96 -34.48
N SER A 518 25.43 42.96 -34.53
CA SER A 518 26.88 42.77 -34.58
C SER A 518 27.41 42.54 -33.16
N ASN A 519 27.97 41.35 -32.96
CA ASN A 519 28.61 40.92 -31.72
C ASN A 519 29.84 41.81 -31.44
N ASN A 520 29.69 42.81 -30.58
CA ASN A 520 30.80 43.62 -30.11
C ASN A 520 31.39 42.98 -28.84
N PRO A 521 32.61 42.40 -28.87
CA PRO A 521 33.19 41.63 -27.76
C PRO A 521 33.37 42.44 -26.47
N ASN A 522 33.38 43.78 -26.56
CA ASN A 522 33.43 44.65 -25.40
C ASN A 522 32.16 44.58 -24.53
N LEU A 523 31.00 44.21 -25.12
CA LEU A 523 29.75 44.10 -24.38
C LEU A 523 29.74 42.84 -23.49
N ILE A 524 30.28 41.73 -23.98
CA ILE A 524 30.36 40.46 -23.24
C ILE A 524 31.27 40.61 -22.02
N SER A 525 32.40 41.31 -22.17
CA SER A 525 33.31 41.63 -21.06
C SER A 525 32.61 42.47 -19.98
N LEU A 526 31.79 43.45 -20.38
CA LEU A 526 31.01 44.25 -19.45
C LEU A 526 29.96 43.43 -18.70
N PHE A 527 29.27 42.50 -19.37
CA PHE A 527 28.30 41.60 -18.74
C PHE A 527 28.95 40.65 -17.73
N ILE A 528 30.12 40.09 -18.05
CA ILE A 528 30.85 39.21 -17.13
C ILE A 528 31.31 40.00 -15.89
N LEU A 529 31.79 41.23 -16.07
CA LEU A 529 32.19 42.09 -14.95
C LEU A 529 30.99 42.45 -14.07
N LEU A 530 29.84 42.79 -14.66
CA LEU A 530 28.62 43.11 -13.93
C LEU A 530 28.10 41.90 -13.14
N PHE A 531 28.16 40.71 -13.75
CA PHE A 531 27.75 39.45 -13.12
C PHE A 531 28.62 39.09 -11.92
N LEU A 532 29.95 39.30 -12.03
CA LEU A 532 30.88 39.10 -10.90
C LEU A 532 30.62 40.08 -9.75
N ILE A 533 30.28 41.35 -10.05
CA ILE A 533 29.91 42.34 -9.03
C ILE A 533 28.63 41.92 -8.30
N ILE A 534 27.62 41.42 -9.02
CA ILE A 534 26.37 40.92 -8.43
C ILE A 534 26.63 39.72 -7.51
N LEU A 535 27.49 38.78 -7.91
CA LEU A 535 27.85 37.63 -7.06
C LEU A 535 28.55 38.05 -5.77
N VAL A 536 29.45 39.03 -5.83
CA VAL A 536 30.12 39.57 -4.63
C VAL A 536 29.10 40.24 -3.70
N LEU A 537 28.18 41.04 -4.24
CA LEU A 537 27.12 41.68 -3.46
C LEU A 537 26.19 40.66 -2.79
N LEU A 538 25.80 39.61 -3.50
CA LEU A 538 25.01 38.50 -2.94
C LEU A 538 25.75 37.77 -1.82
N GLY A 539 27.06 37.56 -1.98
CA GLY A 539 27.94 37.01 -0.94
C GLY A 539 27.92 37.87 0.34
N PHE A 540 27.99 39.20 0.21
CA PHE A 540 27.89 40.11 1.35
C PHE A 540 26.52 40.08 2.04
N VAL A 541 25.42 39.97 1.29
CA VAL A 541 24.06 39.84 1.88
C VAL A 541 23.93 38.53 2.66
N PHE A 542 24.44 37.43 2.12
CA PHE A 542 24.46 36.14 2.82
C PHE A 542 25.33 36.18 4.07
N LEU A 543 26.52 36.79 4.02
CA LEU A 543 27.38 36.94 5.20
C LEU A 543 26.70 37.77 6.29
N ARG A 544 26.00 38.85 5.91
CA ARG A 544 25.22 39.67 6.85
C ARG A 544 24.11 38.87 7.52
N LYS A 545 23.34 38.07 6.76
CA LYS A 545 22.30 37.20 7.33
C LYS A 545 22.87 36.14 8.29
N LEU A 546 24.05 35.59 7.98
CA LEU A 546 24.73 34.63 8.84
C LEU A 546 25.21 35.25 10.15
N ILE A 547 25.78 36.45 10.12
CA ILE A 547 26.20 37.18 11.32
C ILE A 547 25.00 37.53 12.21
N ILE A 548 23.87 37.94 11.62
CA ILE A 548 22.64 38.25 12.37
C ILE A 548 22.07 36.99 13.03
N LYS A 549 22.01 35.86 12.32
CA LYS A 549 21.54 34.59 12.91
C LYS A 549 22.44 34.11 14.05
N ASN A 550 23.75 34.25 13.92
CA ASN A 550 24.67 33.78 14.96
C ASN A 550 24.60 34.65 16.23
N ASN A 551 24.39 35.95 16.09
CA ASN A 551 24.15 36.85 17.23
C ASN A 551 22.80 36.56 17.92
N TYR A 552 21.77 36.19 17.16
CA TYR A 552 20.47 35.82 17.72
C TYR A 552 20.55 34.53 18.57
N PHE A 553 21.30 33.52 18.11
CA PHE A 553 21.53 32.30 18.90
C PHE A 553 22.34 32.54 20.17
N ARG A 554 23.29 33.48 20.15
CA ARG A 554 24.08 33.82 21.35
C ARG A 554 23.27 34.56 22.41
N TYR A 555 22.24 35.31 22.01
CA TYR A 555 21.39 36.05 22.94
C TYR A 555 20.33 35.16 23.61
N ASN A 556 19.78 34.18 22.89
CA ASN A 556 18.73 33.32 23.45
C ASN A 556 19.25 32.24 24.41
N ASN A 557 20.50 31.79 24.27
CA ASN A 557 21.08 30.82 25.20
C ASN A 557 21.50 31.42 26.56
N LEU A 558 21.45 32.75 26.74
CA LEU A 558 21.71 33.38 28.04
C LEU A 558 20.45 33.56 28.90
N ASN A 559 19.25 33.47 28.30
CA ASN A 559 17.99 33.74 29.02
C ASN A 559 17.16 32.50 29.38
N THR A 560 17.58 31.29 29.00
CA THR A 560 16.81 30.06 29.29
C THR A 560 17.22 29.35 30.58
N ASN A 561 18.26 29.80 31.30
CA ASN A 561 18.74 29.11 32.51
C ASN A 561 18.18 29.61 33.85
N GLU A 562 17.38 30.69 33.91
CA GLU A 562 16.83 31.17 35.20
C GLU A 562 15.36 30.80 35.46
N ASN A 563 14.59 30.34 34.47
CA ASN A 563 13.16 30.08 34.67
C ASN A 563 12.77 28.60 34.87
N GLU A 564 13.63 27.63 34.57
CA GLU A 564 13.27 26.21 34.79
C GLU A 564 13.57 25.68 36.20
N VAL A 565 14.39 26.38 37.00
CA VAL A 565 14.71 25.94 38.38
C VAL A 565 13.60 26.29 39.39
N ASN A 566 12.75 27.28 39.10
CA ASN A 566 11.71 27.72 40.05
C ASN A 566 10.37 26.98 39.97
N ILE A 567 10.16 26.10 38.98
CA ILE A 567 8.92 25.31 38.89
C ILE A 567 9.00 24.01 39.70
N PHE A 568 10.20 23.54 40.09
CA PHE A 568 10.33 22.27 40.81
C PHE A 568 10.23 22.35 42.34
N LEU A 569 10.21 23.54 42.95
CA LEU A 569 10.18 23.69 44.42
C LEU A 569 8.88 24.30 44.98
N ARG A 570 7.75 24.23 44.26
CA ARG A 570 6.43 24.63 44.81
C ARG A 570 5.41 23.52 44.99
N ASN A 571 5.77 22.25 44.76
CA ASN A 571 4.89 21.10 45.03
C ASN A 571 5.39 20.18 46.15
N ILE A 572 6.19 20.71 47.09
CA ILE A 572 6.49 20.01 48.37
C ILE A 572 6.28 20.99 49.53
N ASN A 573 5.00 21.19 49.84
CA ASN A 573 4.35 21.53 51.11
C ASN A 573 2.86 21.26 50.92
#